data_AF-A0A9E4RDA7-F1
#
_entry.id   AF-A0A9E4RDA7-F1
#
_cell.length_a   1.000
_cell.length_b   1.000
_cell.length_c   1.000
_cell.angle_alpha   90.00
_cell.angle_beta   90.00
_cell.angle_gamma   90.00
#
_symmetry.space_group_name_H-M   'P 1'
#
loop_
_entity.id
_entity.type
_entity.pdbx_description
1 polymer ?
#
loop_
_entity_poly.entity_id
_entity_poly.type
_entity_poly.pdbx_seq_one_letter_code
_entity_poly.pdbx_strand_id
1 'polypeptide(L)'
;LEELRSILGLNRQWRMTLVGTGRLGRAILGYEGFGPQGFRIVETFDSDPEWIGKEINGLTIKNTTDLEKVLGESPVDVGIVAVPAETAQTVIDRLVSCGVQAILNYAPIAAHVPPSVHIKRIDPVLALQGMTYYLKAAAASQK
;
A
#
# COMPACT_ATOMS: atom_id res chain seq x y z
N LEU A 1 14.58 -17.01 -16.15
CA LEU A 1 13.48 -16.56 -15.26
C LEU A 1 14.00 -16.22 -13.85
N GLU A 2 14.91 -17.02 -13.29
CA GLU A 2 15.50 -16.76 -11.96
C GLU A 2 16.27 -15.44 -11.87
N GLU A 3 17.08 -15.09 -12.88
CA GLU A 3 17.79 -13.80 -12.91
C GLU A 3 16.84 -12.60 -12.86
N LEU A 4 15.74 -12.62 -13.62
CA LEU A 4 14.72 -11.56 -13.57
C LEU A 4 14.09 -11.45 -12.17
N ARG A 5 13.78 -12.59 -11.53
CA ARG A 5 13.27 -12.60 -10.15
C ARG A 5 14.28 -12.05 -9.16
N SER A 6 15.57 -12.34 -9.34
CA SER A 6 16.64 -11.80 -8.51
C SER A 6 16.79 -10.29 -8.68
N ILE A 7 16.78 -9.79 -9.93
CA ILE A 7 16.86 -8.35 -10.23
C ILE A 7 15.67 -7.60 -9.60
N LEU A 8 14.47 -8.19 -9.65
CA LEU A 8 13.25 -7.61 -9.07
C LEU A 8 13.10 -7.88 -7.56
N GLY A 9 14.04 -8.58 -6.92
CA GLY A 9 13.97 -8.92 -5.50
C GLY A 9 12.84 -9.88 -5.11
N LEU A 10 12.30 -10.66 -6.05
CA LEU A 10 11.20 -11.62 -5.85
C LEU A 10 11.67 -12.99 -5.32
N ASN A 11 12.91 -13.06 -4.84
CA ASN A 11 13.55 -14.20 -4.20
C ASN A 11 13.62 -14.05 -2.66
N ARG A 12 13.17 -12.91 -2.12
CA ARG A 12 13.05 -12.66 -0.67
C ARG A 12 11.60 -12.36 -0.30
N GLN A 13 11.33 -12.35 1.01
CA GLN A 13 10.09 -11.81 1.52
C GLN A 13 10.23 -10.31 1.76
N TRP A 14 9.18 -9.57 1.40
CA TRP A 14 9.01 -8.15 1.64
C TRP A 14 7.93 -7.97 2.71
N ARG A 15 8.34 -7.42 3.85
CA ARG A 15 7.45 -7.15 4.97
C ARG A 15 6.72 -5.84 4.70
N MET A 16 5.41 -5.86 4.82
CA MET A 16 4.56 -4.72 4.53
C MET A 16 3.74 -4.35 5.75
N THR A 17 3.45 -3.06 5.88
CA THR A 17 2.40 -2.58 6.77
C THR A 17 1.24 -1.97 5.98
N LEU A 18 0.02 -2.08 6.49
CA LEU A 18 -1.15 -1.38 5.98
C LEU A 18 -1.60 -0.33 7.00
N VAL A 19 -1.83 0.90 6.54
CA VAL A 19 -2.47 1.95 7.34
C VAL A 19 -3.81 2.31 6.68
N GLY A 20 -4.89 2.14 7.45
CA GLY A 20 -6.27 2.30 7.01
C GLY A 20 -6.93 0.94 6.72
N THR A 21 -7.85 0.54 7.58
CA THR A 21 -8.62 -0.72 7.54
C THR A 21 -10.09 -0.47 7.16
N GLY A 22 -10.32 0.55 6.34
CA GLY A 22 -11.61 0.79 5.70
C GLY A 22 -12.01 -0.31 4.70
N ARG A 23 -12.95 -0.01 3.80
CA ARG A 23 -13.39 -0.99 2.78
C ARG A 23 -12.24 -1.47 1.90
N LEU A 24 -11.41 -0.54 1.42
CA LEU A 24 -10.27 -0.84 0.56
C LEU A 24 -9.17 -1.58 1.33
N GLY A 25 -8.81 -1.09 2.52
CA GLY A 25 -7.81 -1.74 3.37
C GLY A 25 -8.13 -3.20 3.67
N ARG A 26 -9.39 -3.50 4.01
CA ARG A 26 -9.84 -4.88 4.22
C ARG A 26 -9.76 -5.74 2.97
N ALA A 27 -10.11 -5.18 1.80
CA ALA A 27 -9.94 -5.89 0.53
C ALA A 27 -8.45 -6.21 0.24
N ILE A 28 -7.55 -5.28 0.58
CA ILE A 28 -6.10 -5.48 0.46
C ILE A 28 -5.60 -6.57 1.43
N LEU A 29 -6.05 -6.56 2.70
CA LEU A 29 -5.72 -7.61 3.68
C LEU A 29 -6.18 -9.00 3.26
N GLY A 30 -7.30 -9.09 2.55
CA GLY A 30 -7.84 -10.33 2.01
C GLY A 30 -7.24 -10.78 0.67
N TYR A 31 -6.31 -10.02 0.08
CA TYR A 31 -5.78 -10.33 -1.24
C TYR A 31 -4.67 -11.38 -1.18
N GLU A 32 -5.00 -12.61 -1.58
CA GLU A 32 -4.07 -13.75 -1.56
C GLU A 32 -2.92 -13.63 -2.58
N GLY A 33 -3.03 -12.74 -3.58
CA GLY A 33 -2.03 -12.57 -4.63
C GLY A 33 -0.69 -12.01 -4.16
N PHE A 34 -0.61 -11.42 -2.96
CA PHE A 34 0.65 -10.93 -2.39
C PHE A 34 1.60 -12.07 -2.00
N GLY A 35 1.05 -13.12 -1.39
CA GLY A 35 1.84 -14.19 -0.78
C GLY A 35 2.75 -14.95 -1.74
N PRO A 36 2.23 -15.45 -2.88
CA PRO A 36 3.03 -16.12 -3.90
C PRO A 36 4.14 -15.25 -4.51
N GLN A 37 4.01 -13.93 -4.41
CA GLN A 37 4.98 -12.95 -4.93
C GLN A 37 6.00 -12.49 -3.87
N GLY A 38 5.96 -13.06 -2.66
CA GLY A 38 6.90 -12.74 -1.58
C GLY A 38 6.48 -11.54 -0.72
N PHE A 39 5.30 -10.96 -0.93
CA PHE A 39 4.82 -9.82 -0.15
C PHE A 39 3.96 -10.29 1.03
N ARG A 40 4.25 -9.80 2.23
CA ARG A 40 3.54 -10.20 3.47
C ARG A 40 3.15 -8.96 4.28
N ILE A 41 1.86 -8.76 4.49
CA ILE A 41 1.39 -7.78 5.46
C ILE A 41 1.61 -8.38 6.84
N VAL A 42 2.43 -7.72 7.66
CA VAL A 42 2.81 -8.18 9.00
C VAL A 42 2.27 -7.26 10.09
N GLU A 43 1.89 -6.04 9.72
CA GLU A 43 1.38 -5.02 10.64
C GLU A 43 0.23 -4.26 9.97
N THR A 44 -0.84 -3.96 10.72
CA THR A 44 -1.94 -3.15 10.21
C THR A 44 -2.42 -2.16 11.27
N PHE A 45 -2.72 -0.94 10.83
CA PHE A 45 -3.07 0.18 11.70
C PHE A 45 -4.37 0.84 11.27
N ASP A 46 -5.15 1.29 12.25
CA ASP A 46 -6.31 2.17 12.04
C ASP A 46 -6.40 3.22 13.15
N SER A 47 -7.10 4.32 12.90
CA SER A 47 -7.39 5.37 13.89
C SER A 47 -8.80 5.25 14.46
N ASP A 48 -9.67 4.50 13.80
CA ASP A 48 -11.05 4.29 14.21
C ASP A 48 -11.10 3.25 15.35
N PRO A 49 -11.60 3.62 16.55
CA PRO A 49 -11.76 2.72 17.68
C PRO A 49 -12.61 1.49 17.38
N GLU A 50 -13.48 1.54 16.37
CA GLU A 50 -14.27 0.40 15.95
C GLU A 50 -13.38 -0.72 15.37
N TRP A 51 -12.24 -0.38 14.76
CA TRP A 51 -11.34 -1.34 14.13
C TRP A 51 -10.21 -1.79 15.05
N ILE A 52 -9.75 -0.92 15.94
CA ILE A 52 -8.62 -1.20 16.84
C ILE A 52 -8.92 -2.44 17.71
N GLY A 53 -7.98 -3.39 17.74
CA GLY A 53 -8.06 -4.64 18.49
C GLY A 53 -8.79 -5.78 17.77
N LYS A 54 -9.52 -5.51 16.67
CA LYS A 54 -10.09 -6.59 15.84
C LYS A 54 -9.00 -7.33 15.09
N GLU A 55 -9.24 -8.60 14.81
CA GLU A 55 -8.32 -9.46 14.05
C GLU A 55 -8.88 -9.72 12.64
N ILE A 56 -8.02 -9.60 11.63
CA ILE A 56 -8.31 -9.95 10.24
C ILE A 56 -7.15 -10.79 9.72
N ASN A 57 -7.43 -12.01 9.27
CA ASN A 57 -6.42 -12.92 8.71
C ASN A 57 -5.21 -13.14 9.64
N GLY A 58 -5.41 -13.24 10.95
CA GLY A 58 -4.35 -13.42 11.94
C GLY A 58 -3.57 -12.14 12.28
N LEU A 59 -3.99 -10.98 11.76
CA LEU A 59 -3.39 -9.68 12.07
C LEU A 59 -4.32 -8.86 12.96
N THR A 60 -3.83 -8.49 14.14
CA THR A 60 -4.53 -7.55 15.02
C THR A 60 -4.35 -6.13 14.50
N ILE A 61 -5.46 -5.40 14.38
CA ILE A 61 -5.43 -3.98 13.99
C ILE A 61 -4.98 -3.14 15.17
N LYS A 62 -3.83 -2.49 15.01
CA LYS A 62 -3.22 -1.64 16.04
C LYS A 62 -3.69 -0.20 15.90
N ASN A 63 -3.59 0.57 16.99
CA ASN A 63 -3.85 1.99 16.91
C ASN A 63 -2.74 2.66 16.10
N THR A 64 -3.12 3.53 15.18
CA THR A 64 -2.19 4.33 14.38
C THR A 64 -1.28 5.21 15.25
N THR A 65 -1.63 5.52 16.51
CA THR A 65 -0.73 6.20 17.46
C THR A 65 0.49 5.38 17.85
N ASP A 66 0.42 4.05 17.77
CA ASP A 66 1.50 3.13 18.15
C ASP A 66 2.46 2.83 16.98
N LEU A 67 2.25 3.45 15.82
CA LEU A 67 2.96 3.16 14.58
C LEU A 67 4.48 3.21 14.74
N GLU A 68 5.03 4.30 15.27
CA GLU A 68 6.48 4.46 15.43
C GLU A 68 7.07 3.44 16.39
N LYS A 69 6.36 3.15 17.48
CA LYS A 69 6.77 2.15 18.46
C LYS A 69 6.82 0.77 17.82
N VAL A 70 5.73 0.37 17.16
CA VAL A 70 5.59 -0.95 16.56
C VAL A 70 6.58 -1.14 15.41
N LEU A 71 6.76 -0.15 14.54
CA LEU A 71 7.70 -0.25 13.44
C LEU A 71 9.17 -0.15 13.88
N GLY A 72 9.43 0.45 15.05
CA GLY A 72 10.75 0.39 15.70
C GLY A 72 11.13 -1.02 16.18
N GLU A 73 10.15 -1.79 16.66
CA GLU A 73 10.34 -3.18 17.11
C GLU A 73 10.22 -4.20 15.96
N SER A 74 9.39 -3.90 14.96
CA SER A 74 8.98 -4.77 13.86
C SER A 74 9.11 -4.00 12.53
N PRO A 75 10.34 -3.76 12.04
CA PRO A 75 10.54 -2.97 10.83
C PRO A 75 9.90 -3.64 9.61
N VAL A 76 9.49 -2.79 8.67
CA VAL A 76 8.84 -3.17 7.41
C VAL A 76 9.50 -2.49 6.23
N ASP A 77 9.49 -3.15 5.08
CA ASP A 77 10.10 -2.65 3.85
C ASP A 77 9.14 -1.72 3.08
N VAL A 78 7.83 -2.01 3.13
CA VAL A 78 6.80 -1.33 2.32
C VAL A 78 5.62 -0.86 3.19
N GLY A 79 5.17 0.38 2.98
CA GLY A 79 3.93 0.90 3.55
C GLY A 79 2.80 0.97 2.52
N ILE A 80 1.63 0.43 2.86
CA ILE A 80 0.40 0.60 2.08
C ILE A 80 -0.46 1.64 2.78
N VAL A 81 -0.83 2.70 2.05
CA VAL A 81 -1.63 3.81 2.59
C VAL A 81 -3.00 3.79 1.94
N ALA A 82 -4.03 3.45 2.72
CA ALA A 82 -5.42 3.33 2.30
C ALA A 82 -6.36 4.16 3.20
N VAL A 83 -5.91 5.37 3.55
CA VAL A 83 -6.65 6.35 4.38
C VAL A 83 -7.25 7.47 3.51
N PRO A 84 -8.17 8.29 4.06
CA PRO A 84 -8.67 9.49 3.39
C PRO A 84 -7.55 10.47 2.98
N ALA A 85 -7.83 11.33 2.00
CA ALA A 85 -6.85 12.25 1.43
C ALA A 85 -6.26 13.21 2.49
N GLU A 86 -7.09 13.62 3.44
CA GLU A 86 -6.79 14.60 4.48
C GLU A 86 -5.74 14.10 5.46
N THR A 87 -5.65 12.78 5.67
CA THR A 87 -4.72 12.17 6.63
C THR A 87 -3.54 11.46 5.96
N ALA A 88 -3.59 11.27 4.64
CA ALA A 88 -2.61 10.48 3.90
C ALA A 88 -1.19 11.03 3.98
N GLN A 89 -0.97 12.34 3.81
CA GLN A 89 0.38 12.91 3.90
C GLN A 89 1.00 12.69 5.28
N THR A 90 0.24 12.93 6.35
CA THR A 90 0.70 12.70 7.72
C THR A 90 1.09 11.23 7.96
N VAL A 91 0.28 10.28 7.46
CA VAL A 91 0.62 8.85 7.55
C VAL A 91 1.89 8.53 6.77
N ILE A 92 2.04 9.08 5.57
CA ILE A 92 3.22 8.89 4.72
C ILE A 92 4.47 9.41 5.42
N ASP A 93 4.43 10.62 5.98
CA ASP A 93 5.56 11.23 6.69
C ASP A 93 6.00 10.37 7.89
N ARG A 94 5.04 9.78 8.61
CA ARG A 94 5.31 8.88 9.75
C ARG A 94 5.92 7.55 9.31
N LEU A 95 5.46 6.98 8.19
CA LEU A 95 6.08 5.79 7.62
C LEU A 95 7.53 6.08 7.20
N VAL A 96 7.76 7.23 6.56
CA VAL A 96 9.11 7.67 6.18
C VAL A 96 10.01 7.88 7.39
N SER A 97 9.53 8.48 8.47
CA SER A 97 10.31 8.66 9.70
C SER A 97 10.66 7.34 10.39
N CYS A 98 9.85 6.30 10.19
CA CYS A 98 10.13 4.93 10.63
C CYS A 98 11.10 4.18 9.71
N GLY A 99 11.62 4.81 8.66
CA GLY A 99 12.57 4.21 7.72
C GLY A 99 11.94 3.41 6.59
N VAL A 100 10.62 3.52 6.36
CA VAL A 100 9.96 2.85 5.23
C VAL A 100 10.39 3.53 3.92
N GLN A 101 10.98 2.74 3.01
CA GLN A 101 11.59 3.26 1.77
C GLN A 101 10.68 3.12 0.55
N ALA A 102 9.62 2.30 0.63
CA ALA A 102 8.67 2.10 -0.45
C ALA A 102 7.23 2.28 0.05
N ILE A 103 6.42 3.07 -0.66
CA ILE A 103 5.04 3.37 -0.28
C ILE A 103 4.10 3.14 -1.47
N LEU A 104 3.10 2.30 -1.26
CA LEU A 104 1.98 2.11 -2.17
C LEU A 104 0.79 2.94 -1.67
N ASN A 105 0.52 4.06 -2.33
CA ASN A 105 -0.49 5.02 -1.90
C ASN A 105 -1.79 4.88 -2.72
N TYR A 106 -2.90 4.61 -2.04
CA TYR A 106 -4.23 4.61 -2.64
C TYR A 106 -5.00 5.92 -2.41
N ALA A 107 -4.49 6.81 -1.57
CA ALA A 107 -5.12 8.10 -1.35
C ALA A 107 -4.95 9.00 -2.58
N PRO A 108 -5.97 9.80 -2.97
CA PRO A 108 -5.96 10.60 -4.18
C PRO A 108 -5.17 11.92 -4.00
N ILE A 109 -3.95 11.82 -3.46
CA ILE A 109 -3.08 12.97 -3.21
C ILE A 109 -1.79 12.89 -4.02
N ALA A 110 -1.23 14.04 -4.34
CA ALA A 110 0.15 14.16 -4.79
C ALA A 110 1.04 14.22 -3.54
N ALA A 111 1.40 13.05 -3.01
CA ALA A 111 2.20 12.96 -1.80
C ALA A 111 3.62 13.49 -2.02
N HIS A 112 4.14 14.21 -1.03
CA HIS A 112 5.52 14.66 -1.00
C HIS A 112 6.37 13.69 -0.18
N VAL A 113 7.49 13.22 -0.73
CA VAL A 113 8.43 12.33 -0.03
C VAL A 113 9.87 12.72 -0.37
N PRO A 114 10.84 12.41 0.51
CA PRO A 114 12.26 12.61 0.20
C PRO A 114 12.70 11.78 -1.03
N PRO A 115 13.79 12.18 -1.73
CA PRO A 115 14.29 11.47 -2.90
C PRO A 115 14.68 10.00 -2.65
N SER A 116 14.97 9.65 -1.40
CA SER A 116 15.32 8.28 -0.99
C SER A 116 14.12 7.34 -0.84
N VAL A 117 12.89 7.87 -0.98
CA VAL A 117 11.64 7.10 -0.80
C VAL A 117 10.92 6.96 -2.13
N HIS A 118 10.59 5.73 -2.49
CA HIS A 118 9.81 5.43 -3.67
C HIS A 118 8.33 5.38 -3.33
N ILE A 119 7.55 6.31 -3.87
CA ILE A 119 6.09 6.31 -3.72
C ILE A 119 5.40 6.01 -5.05
N LYS A 120 4.44 5.08 -5.03
CA LYS A 120 3.60 4.76 -6.18
C LYS A 120 2.14 4.97 -5.80
N ARG A 121 1.48 5.92 -6.47
CA ARG A 121 0.04 6.07 -6.38
C ARG A 121 -0.67 5.02 -7.24
N ILE A 122 -1.69 4.37 -6.69
CA ILE A 122 -2.61 3.49 -7.42
C ILE A 122 -3.93 4.22 -7.61
N ASP A 123 -4.33 4.41 -8.87
CA ASP A 123 -5.58 5.05 -9.24
C ASP A 123 -6.30 4.20 -10.30
N PRO A 124 -7.35 3.44 -9.89
CA PRO A 124 -8.14 2.65 -10.83
C PRO A 124 -8.85 3.49 -11.89
N VAL A 125 -9.22 4.73 -11.58
CA VAL A 125 -9.90 5.64 -12.54
C VAL A 125 -8.93 6.04 -13.64
N LEU A 126 -7.70 6.41 -13.28
CA LEU A 126 -6.66 6.75 -14.26
C LEU A 126 -6.34 5.54 -15.16
N ALA A 127 -6.28 4.33 -14.59
CA ALA A 127 -6.09 3.12 -15.37
C ALA A 127 -7.23 2.91 -16.39
N LEU A 128 -8.49 3.05 -15.96
CA LEU A 128 -9.65 2.94 -16.84
C LEU A 128 -9.68 4.02 -17.93
N GLN A 129 -9.30 5.26 -17.62
CA GLN A 129 -9.18 6.33 -18.61
C GLN A 129 -8.15 6.00 -19.70
N GLY A 130 -7.04 5.38 -19.31
CA GLY A 130 -6.06 4.86 -20.27
C GLY A 130 -6.64 3.77 -21.17
N MET A 131 -7.50 2.91 -20.64
CA MET A 131 -8.16 1.86 -21.43
C MET A 131 -9.22 2.43 -22.39
N THR A 132 -10.01 3.42 -21.96
CA THR A 132 -11.07 4.00 -22.81
C THR A 132 -10.52 4.77 -24.01
N TYR A 133 -9.28 5.28 -23.92
CA TYR A 133 -8.58 5.84 -25.09
C TYR A 133 -8.50 4.84 -26.26
N TYR A 134 -8.14 3.59 -25.98
CA TYR A 134 -8.03 2.55 -27.01
C TYR A 134 -9.39 2.14 -27.58
N LEU A 135 -10.44 2.14 -26.75
CA LEU A 135 -11.80 1.85 -27.22
C LEU A 135 -12.30 2.93 -28.20
N LYS A 136 -11.95 4.20 -27.95
CA LYS A 136 -12.26 5.30 -28.87
C LYS A 136 -11.48 5.19 -30.18
N ALA A 137 -10.20 4.84 -30.12
CA ALA A 137 -9.36 4.69 -31.31
C ALA A 137 -9.79 3.50 -32.20
N ALA A 138 -10.20 2.38 -31.59
CA ALA A 138 -10.73 1.22 -32.31
C ALA A 138 -12.04 1.56 -33.05
N ALA A 139 -12.94 2.32 -32.41
CA ALA A 139 -14.19 2.77 -33.03
C ALA A 139 -13.97 3.75 -34.19
N ALA A 140 -12.88 4.54 -34.18
CA ALA A 140 -12.54 5.47 -35.25
C ALA A 140 -11.89 4.80 -36.47
N SER A 141 -11.28 3.62 -36.29
CA SER A 141 -10.64 2.85 -37.38
C SER A 141 -11.59 1.91 -38.11
N GLN A 142 -12.84 1.79 -37.64
CA GLN A 142 -13.92 0.99 -38.24
C GLN A 142 -14.95 1.84 -39.02
N LYS A 143 -14.72 3.14 -39.11
CA LYS A 143 -15.47 4.06 -39.98
C LYS A 143 -14.61 4.47 -41.16
#